data_AF-A0AAQ3JUZ4-F1
#
_entry.id   AF-A0AAQ3JUZ4-F1
#
_cell.length_a   1.000
_cell.length_b   1.000
_cell.length_c   1.000
_cell.angle_alpha   90.00
_cell.angle_beta   90.00
_cell.angle_gamma   90.00
#
_symmetry.space_group_name_H-M   'P 1'
#
loop_
_entity.id
_entity.type
_entity.pdbx_description
1 polymer ?
#
loop_
_entity_poly.entity_id
_entity_poly.type
_entity_poly.pdbx_seq_one_letter_code
_entity_poly.pdbx_strand_id
1 'polypeptide(L)'
;MGKIRAWSAVLLVLAVAIAAAEAKSKPKVCNKGWECSGSIYCCNETITDYFQVYQFENLFSKRNSPIAHAIGFWDYQSFITAASVFEPLGFGTTGDKQTKVR
;
A
#
# COMPACT_ATOMS: atom_id res chain seq x y z
N MET A 1 42.95 -10.13 38.93
CA MET A 1 42.16 -10.89 37.94
C MET A 1 40.68 -10.49 37.82
N GLY A 2 40.01 -10.00 38.89
CA GLY A 2 38.57 -9.64 38.82
C GLY A 2 38.20 -8.42 37.97
N LYS A 3 39.04 -7.36 37.95
CA LYS A 3 38.76 -6.11 37.20
C LYS A 3 38.77 -6.29 35.68
N ILE A 4 39.64 -7.16 35.17
CA ILE A 4 39.76 -7.47 33.73
C ILE A 4 38.52 -8.24 33.25
N ARG A 5 38.04 -9.21 34.03
CA ARG A 5 36.80 -9.94 33.75
C ARG A 5 35.56 -9.03 33.73
N ALA A 6 35.50 -8.06 34.64
CA ALA A 6 34.41 -7.09 34.67
C ALA A 6 34.40 -6.18 33.42
N TRP A 7 35.56 -5.71 32.97
CA TRP A 7 35.66 -4.89 31.76
C TRP A 7 35.35 -5.68 30.48
N SER A 8 35.80 -6.94 30.39
CA SER A 8 35.44 -7.83 29.29
C SER A 8 33.94 -8.08 29.23
N ALA A 9 33.28 -8.27 30.38
CA ALA A 9 31.83 -8.43 30.45
C ALA A 9 31.08 -7.16 30.02
N VAL A 10 31.54 -5.99 30.46
CA VAL A 10 30.94 -4.70 30.06
C VAL A 10 31.08 -4.45 28.55
N LEU A 11 32.25 -4.74 27.97
CA LEU A 11 32.47 -4.61 26.53
C LEU A 11 31.60 -5.58 25.72
N LEU A 12 31.40 -6.81 26.20
CA LEU A 12 30.50 -7.78 25.60
C LEU A 12 29.04 -7.33 25.65
N VAL A 13 28.58 -6.82 26.79
CA VAL A 13 27.22 -6.28 26.94
C VAL A 13 27.01 -5.08 26.02
N LEU A 14 28.00 -4.19 25.91
CA LEU A 14 27.95 -3.03 25.02
C LEU A 14 27.90 -3.46 23.55
N ALA A 15 28.70 -4.44 23.15
CA ALA A 15 28.69 -4.97 21.78
C ALA A 15 27.34 -5.63 21.41
N VAL A 16 26.72 -6.37 22.33
CA VAL A 16 25.39 -6.97 22.13
C VAL A 16 24.30 -5.90 22.04
N ALA A 17 24.36 -4.85 22.86
CA ALA A 17 23.41 -3.74 22.80
C ALA A 17 23.52 -2.94 21.48
N ILE A 18 24.74 -2.75 20.96
CA ILE A 18 24.98 -2.10 19.67
C ILE A 18 24.42 -2.96 18.52
N ALA A 19 24.60 -4.29 18.56
CA ALA A 19 24.05 -5.19 17.54
C ALA A 19 22.52 -5.25 17.56
N ALA A 20 21.88 -5.14 18.73
CA ALA A 20 20.42 -5.14 18.85
C ALA A 20 19.76 -3.84 18.33
N ALA A 21 20.49 -2.71 18.36
CA ALA A 21 19.99 -1.43 17.88
C ALA A 21 19.87 -1.35 16.34
N GLU A 22 20.57 -2.21 15.60
CA GLU A 22 20.60 -2.18 14.13
C GLU A 22 19.58 -3.10 13.43
N ALA A 23 18.64 -3.69 14.17
CA ALA A 23 17.54 -4.44 13.58
C ALA A 23 16.52 -3.49 12.91
N LYS A 24 16.86 -2.95 11.72
CA LYS A 24 15.91 -2.24 10.86
C LYS A 24 14.76 -3.19 10.52
N SER A 25 13.57 -2.91 11.05
CA SER A 25 12.39 -3.69 10.72
C SER A 25 12.12 -3.60 9.23
N LYS A 26 12.02 -4.74 8.55
CA LYS A 26 11.61 -4.77 7.15
C LYS A 26 10.20 -4.19 7.05
N PRO A 27 9.90 -3.37 6.03
CA PRO A 27 8.55 -2.87 5.85
C PRO A 27 7.60 -4.05 5.64
N LYS A 28 6.44 -4.00 6.30
CA LYS A 28 5.41 -5.04 6.21
C LYS A 28 4.86 -5.06 4.78
N VAL A 29 5.01 -6.19 4.10
CA VAL A 29 4.40 -6.45 2.79
C VAL A 29 3.12 -7.25 2.98
N CYS A 30 2.10 -6.95 2.18
CA CYS A 30 0.80 -7.59 2.24
C CYS A 30 0.37 -8.10 0.87
N ASN A 31 -0.49 -9.12 0.89
CA ASN A 31 -1.24 -9.60 -0.26
C ASN A 31 -2.73 -9.43 0.07
N LYS A 32 -3.51 -8.89 -0.86
CA LYS A 32 -4.96 -8.72 -0.73
C LYS A 32 -5.63 -8.92 -2.08
N GLY A 33 -6.36 -10.03 -2.21
CA GLY A 33 -7.04 -10.39 -3.45
C GLY A 33 -6.09 -10.46 -4.66
N TRP A 34 -6.62 -10.15 -5.84
CA TRP A 34 -5.87 -10.06 -7.09
C TRP A 34 -5.31 -8.66 -7.34
N GLU A 35 -5.78 -7.65 -6.61
CA GLU A 35 -5.44 -6.23 -6.77
C GLU A 35 -4.15 -5.83 -6.05
N CYS A 36 -3.74 -6.62 -5.05
CA CYS A 36 -2.59 -6.33 -4.22
C CYS A 36 -1.74 -7.57 -3.99
N SER A 37 -0.52 -7.59 -4.53
CA SER A 37 0.46 -8.63 -4.23
C SER A 37 1.82 -8.04 -3.89
N GLY A 38 2.41 -8.49 -2.77
CA GLY A 38 3.78 -8.18 -2.37
C GLY A 38 4.05 -6.70 -2.07
N SER A 39 3.03 -5.93 -1.69
CA SER A 39 3.16 -4.47 -1.57
C SER A 39 2.99 -3.95 -0.15
N ILE A 40 3.65 -2.82 0.11
CA ILE A 40 3.59 -2.08 1.37
C ILE A 40 2.40 -1.10 1.41
N TYR A 41 1.80 -0.77 0.26
CA TYR A 41 0.81 0.30 0.14
C TYR A 41 -0.63 -0.21 0.34
N CYS A 42 -0.94 -1.39 -0.17
CA CYS A 42 -2.30 -1.95 -0.18
C CYS A 42 -2.59 -2.90 1.00
N CYS A 43 -1.88 -2.72 2.13
CA CYS A 43 -2.08 -3.51 3.35
C CYS A 43 -3.43 -3.26 4.04
N ASN A 44 -4.04 -2.10 3.84
CA ASN A 44 -5.27 -1.71 4.54
C ASN A 44 -6.50 -1.94 3.65
N GLU A 45 -6.60 -1.15 2.58
CA GLU A 45 -7.71 -1.13 1.64
C GLU A 45 -7.20 -1.03 0.19
N THR A 46 -7.95 -1.62 -0.72
CA THR A 46 -7.83 -1.50 -2.19
C THR A 46 -8.86 -0.49 -2.70
N ILE A 47 -8.76 -0.11 -3.97
CA ILE A 47 -9.70 0.86 -4.56
C ILE A 47 -11.12 0.33 -4.55
N THR A 48 -11.31 -0.96 -4.81
CA THR A 48 -12.64 -1.61 -4.78
C THR A 48 -13.31 -1.60 -3.41
N ASP A 49 -12.56 -1.45 -2.32
CA ASP A 49 -13.16 -1.37 -0.98
C ASP A 49 -13.96 -0.08 -0.77
N TYR A 50 -13.58 1.03 -1.42
CA TYR A 50 -14.16 2.36 -1.17
C TYR A 50 -14.72 3.07 -2.41
N PHE A 51 -14.32 2.66 -3.61
CA PHE A 51 -14.77 3.23 -4.87
C PHE A 51 -15.56 2.19 -5.65
N GLN A 52 -16.85 2.14 -5.39
CA GLN A 52 -17.77 1.17 -5.94
C GLN A 52 -18.35 1.62 -7.29
N VAL A 53 -18.92 0.66 -8.02
CA VAL A 53 -19.55 0.86 -9.34
C VAL A 53 -20.48 2.07 -9.35
N TYR A 54 -21.35 2.21 -8.36
CA TYR A 54 -22.33 3.31 -8.35
C TYR A 54 -21.66 4.69 -8.25
N GLN A 55 -20.52 4.83 -7.57
CA GLN A 55 -19.78 6.09 -7.49
C GLN A 55 -19.16 6.43 -8.85
N PHE A 56 -18.60 5.43 -9.53
CA PHE A 56 -18.08 5.58 -10.89
C PHE A 56 -19.17 6.00 -11.87
N GLU A 57 -20.32 5.33 -11.84
CA GLU A 57 -21.47 5.65 -12.68
C GLU A 57 -22.02 7.06 -12.40
N ASN A 58 -22.06 7.47 -11.12
CA ASN A 58 -22.52 8.82 -10.74
C ASN A 58 -21.53 9.91 -11.18
N LEU A 59 -20.23 9.70 -10.99
CA LEU A 59 -19.19 10.65 -11.40
C LEU A 59 -19.11 10.80 -12.93
N PHE A 60 -19.24 9.68 -13.65
CA PHE A 60 -19.14 9.64 -15.11
C PHE A 60 -20.49 9.37 -15.78
N SER A 61 -21.54 9.99 -15.26
CA SER A 61 -22.94 9.74 -15.67
C SER A 61 -23.26 10.06 -17.13
N LYS A 62 -22.46 10.93 -17.78
CA LYS A 62 -22.66 11.34 -19.19
C LYS A 62 -21.69 10.69 -20.18
N ARG A 63 -20.78 9.82 -19.73
CA ARG A 63 -19.74 9.21 -20.60
C ARG A 63 -20.33 8.38 -21.75
N ASN A 64 -21.54 7.86 -21.55
CA ASN A 64 -22.28 7.04 -22.52
C ASN A 64 -23.41 7.82 -23.21
N SER A 65 -23.44 9.16 -23.11
CA SER A 65 -24.43 9.96 -23.83
C SER A 65 -24.22 9.87 -25.36
N PRO A 66 -25.27 10.02 -26.19
CA PRO A 66 -25.15 9.89 -27.64
C PRO A 66 -24.17 10.86 -28.32
N ILE A 67 -23.81 11.95 -27.64
CA ILE A 67 -22.85 12.94 -28.12
C ILE A 67 -21.41 12.66 -27.65
N ALA A 68 -21.21 11.69 -26.76
CA ALA A 68 -19.88 11.34 -26.27
C ALA A 68 -19.07 10.63 -27.36
N HIS A 69 -17.76 10.91 -27.41
CA HIS A 69 -16.87 10.29 -28.39
C HIS A 69 -16.59 8.80 -28.15
N ALA A 70 -16.75 8.33 -26.91
CA ALA A 70 -16.32 7.01 -26.47
C ALA A 70 -17.44 6.25 -25.73
N ILE A 71 -18.60 6.16 -26.39
CA ILE A 71 -19.80 5.52 -25.85
C ILE A 71 -19.51 4.05 -25.55
N GLY A 72 -19.72 3.63 -24.31
CA GLY A 72 -19.53 2.25 -23.85
C GLY A 72 -18.07 1.83 -23.68
N PHE A 73 -17.10 2.70 -23.99
CA PHE A 73 -15.67 2.34 -23.94
C PHE A 73 -15.12 2.36 -22.52
N TRP A 74 -15.49 3.37 -21.73
CA TRP A 74 -15.02 3.50 -20.35
C TRP A 74 -15.99 2.75 -19.44
N ASP A 75 -15.58 1.67 -18.81
CA ASP A 75 -16.40 0.95 -17.83
C ASP A 75 -15.64 0.73 -16.51
N TYR A 76 -16.40 0.50 -15.45
CA TYR A 76 -15.85 0.33 -14.11
C TYR A 76 -14.90 -0.87 -14.00
N GLN A 77 -15.22 -1.99 -14.66
CA GLN A 77 -14.40 -3.19 -14.60
C GLN A 77 -13.05 -2.94 -15.26
N SER A 78 -13.03 -2.28 -16.42
CA SER A 78 -11.79 -1.87 -17.09
C SER A 78 -10.97 -0.92 -16.23
N PHE A 79 -11.62 0.03 -15.54
CA PHE A 79 -10.94 0.94 -14.61
C PHE A 79 -10.26 0.20 -13.46
N ILE A 80 -10.98 -0.67 -12.74
CA ILE A 80 -10.41 -1.44 -11.63
C ILE A 80 -9.32 -2.40 -12.10
N THR A 81 -9.52 -3.04 -13.26
CA THR A 81 -8.51 -3.93 -13.84
C THR A 81 -7.22 -3.18 -14.14
N ALA A 82 -7.29 -1.99 -14.73
CA ALA A 82 -6.12 -1.15 -14.93
C ALA A 82 -5.51 -0.67 -13.61
N ALA A 83 -6.34 -0.29 -12.64
CA ALA A 83 -5.91 0.18 -11.32
C ALA A 83 -5.13 -0.88 -10.55
N SER A 84 -5.55 -2.14 -10.60
CA SER A 84 -4.92 -3.28 -9.92
C SER A 84 -3.42 -3.44 -10.20
N VAL A 85 -2.95 -2.98 -11.37
CA VAL A 85 -1.53 -3.02 -11.76
C VAL A 85 -0.71 -1.99 -10.97
N PHE A 86 -1.35 -0.90 -10.54
CA PHE A 86 -0.71 0.25 -9.89
C PHE A 86 -1.12 0.40 -8.41
N GLU A 87 -2.15 -0.29 -7.92
CA GLU A 87 -2.48 -0.36 -6.49
C GLU A 87 -1.31 -0.87 -5.63
N PRO A 88 -0.54 -1.90 -6.04
CA PRO A 88 0.69 -2.31 -5.37
C PRO A 88 1.79 -1.25 -5.40
N LEU A 89 1.67 -0.23 -6.25
CA LEU A 89 2.61 0.89 -6.40
C LEU A 89 2.09 2.17 -5.73
N GLY A 90 0.89 2.13 -5.13
CA GLY A 90 0.35 3.21 -4.33
C GLY A 90 -0.84 3.96 -4.94
N PHE A 91 -1.30 3.62 -6.15
CA PHE A 91 -2.51 4.22 -6.73
C PHE A 91 -3.73 3.90 -5.87
N GLY A 92 -4.40 4.91 -5.33
CA GLY A 92 -5.58 4.74 -4.46
C GLY A 92 -5.34 4.03 -3.11
N THR A 93 -4.11 3.62 -2.81
CA THR A 93 -3.78 2.87 -1.58
C THR A 93 -2.82 3.64 -0.66
N THR A 94 -2.20 4.71 -1.16
CA THR A 94 -1.29 5.58 -0.38
C THR A 94 -2.01 6.76 0.27
N GLY A 95 -1.60 7.11 1.50
CA GLY A 95 -2.10 8.27 2.22
C GLY A 95 -3.28 7.96 3.14
N ASP A 96 -3.92 9.00 3.66
CA ASP A 96 -5.13 8.90 4.45
C ASP A 96 -6.38 8.76 3.56
N LYS A 97 -7.53 8.48 4.17
CA LYS A 97 -8.78 8.28 3.41
C LYS A 97 -9.11 9.47 2.51
N GLN A 98 -8.84 10.70 2.95
CA GLN A 98 -9.10 11.91 2.18
C GLN A 98 -8.20 12.00 0.94
N THR A 99 -6.92 11.64 1.04
CA THR A 99 -5.99 11.64 -0.09
C THR A 99 -6.38 10.60 -1.15
N LYS A 100 -6.91 9.45 -0.74
CA LYS A 100 -7.28 8.35 -1.65
C LYS A 100 -8.54 8.60 -2.49
N VAL A 101 -9.42 9.49 -2.02
CA VAL A 101 -10.78 9.72 -2.58
C VAL A 101 -10.98 11.12 -3.16
N ARG A 102 -9.97 11.99 -3.09
CA ARG A 102 -10.06 13.38 -3.56
C ARG A 102 -10.01 13.47 -5.08
#